data_AF-A0A7C4ZGB6-F1
#
_entry.id   AF-A0A7C4ZGB6-F1
#
_cell.length_a   1.000
_cell.length_b   1.000
_cell.length_c   1.000
_cell.angle_alpha   90.00
_cell.angle_beta   90.00
_cell.angle_gamma   90.00
#
_symmetry.space_group_name_H-M   'P 1'
#
loop_
_entity.id
_entity.type
_entity.pdbx_description
1 polymer ?
#
loop_
_entity_poly.entity_id
_entity_poly.type
_entity_poly.pdbx_seq_one_letter_code
_entity_poly.pdbx_strand_id
1 'polypeptide(L)' 'MAEATIEFEDRDEALAVLGVRDQHARMLREAFGIKVMPRETVLQLEGPDAAVAYAVRVIEQLRQLAQQGP' A
#
# COMPACT_ATOMS: atom_id res chain seq x y z
N MET A 1 -6.27 -6.85 16.19
CA MET A 1 -5.23 -6.84 15.13
C MET A 1 -5.98 -6.96 13.83
N ALA A 2 -5.62 -6.16 12.83
CA ALA A 2 -6.25 -6.17 11.53
C ALA A 2 -5.22 -6.59 10.48
N GLU A 3 -5.73 -7.19 9.42
CA GLU A 3 -4.99 -7.52 8.22
C GLU A 3 -5.78 -7.00 7.02
N ALA A 4 -5.09 -6.43 6.06
CA ALA A 4 -5.69 -6.00 4.80
C ALA A 4 -4.81 -6.42 3.65
N THR A 5 -5.44 -6.87 2.58
CA THR A 5 -4.77 -7.31 1.36
C THR A 5 -5.34 -6.48 0.22
N ILE A 6 -4.46 -5.89 -0.57
CA ILE A 6 -4.80 -5.03 -1.70
C ILE A 6 -4.19 -5.67 -2.93
N GLU A 7 -5.04 -6.07 -3.87
CA GLU A 7 -4.62 -6.64 -5.14
C GLU A 7 -4.64 -5.54 -6.20
N PHE A 8 -3.54 -5.44 -6.94
CA PHE A 8 -3.38 -4.53 -8.06
C PHE A 8 -3.68 -5.26 -9.37
N GLU A 9 -4.23 -4.55 -10.35
CA GLU A 9 -4.52 -5.14 -11.67
C GLU A 9 -3.25 -5.50 -12.42
N ASP A 10 -2.24 -4.64 -12.36
CA ASP A 10 -0.98 -4.80 -13.09
C ASP A 10 0.23 -4.42 -12.24
N ARG A 11 1.38 -4.97 -12.63
CA ARG A 11 2.67 -4.67 -11.99
C ARG A 11 3.02 -3.18 -12.08
N ASP A 12 2.57 -2.49 -13.12
CA ASP A 12 2.81 -1.06 -13.31
C ASP A 12 1.99 -0.22 -12.30
N GLU A 13 0.72 -0.58 -12.06
CA GLU A 13 -0.12 0.01 -11.01
C GLU A 13 0.50 -0.26 -9.63
N ALA A 14 0.93 -1.49 -9.37
CA ALA A 14 1.61 -1.85 -8.13
C ALA A 14 2.88 -1.02 -7.92
N LEU A 15 3.69 -0.81 -8.96
CA LEU A 15 4.90 0.02 -8.89
C LEU A 15 4.60 1.50 -8.67
N ALA A 16 3.55 2.03 -9.31
CA ALA A 16 3.11 3.41 -9.13
C ALA A 16 2.64 3.67 -7.70
N VAL A 17 1.93 2.71 -7.10
CA VAL A 17 1.36 2.83 -5.75
C VAL A 17 2.39 2.49 -4.66
N LEU A 18 3.18 1.43 -4.80
CA LEU A 18 4.24 1.04 -3.84
C LEU A 18 5.48 1.94 -3.90
N GLY A 19 5.63 2.66 -5.01
CA GLY A 19 6.78 3.49 -5.30
C GLY A 19 8.00 2.67 -5.74
N VAL A 20 8.92 3.33 -6.44
CA VAL A 20 10.18 2.72 -6.89
C VAL A 20 10.97 2.20 -5.69
N ARG A 21 11.25 0.89 -5.67
CA ARG A 21 11.99 0.17 -4.60
C ARG A 21 11.29 0.14 -3.24
N ASP A 22 9.96 0.05 -3.22
CA ASP A 22 9.18 -0.14 -1.98
C ASP A 22 9.31 1.04 -1.01
N GLN A 23 9.58 2.24 -1.52
CA GLN A 23 9.78 3.42 -0.66
C GLN A 23 8.50 3.75 0.12
N HIS A 24 7.32 3.66 -0.51
CA HIS A 24 6.06 3.98 0.17
C HIS A 24 5.76 2.93 1.23
N ALA A 25 5.98 1.65 0.92
CA ALA A 25 5.84 0.57 1.89
C ALA A 25 6.74 0.77 3.10
N ARG A 26 8.00 1.17 2.90
CA ARG A 26 8.92 1.49 4.01
C ARG A 26 8.43 2.67 4.84
N MET A 27 7.98 3.74 4.20
CA MET A 27 7.43 4.91 4.90
C MET A 27 6.17 4.56 5.71
N LEU A 28 5.27 3.74 5.17
CA LEU A 28 4.08 3.25 5.88
C LEU A 28 4.46 2.42 7.12
N ARG A 29 5.46 1.54 7.01
CA ARG A 29 5.98 0.78 8.15
C ARG A 29 6.56 1.70 9.23
N GLU A 30 7.39 2.66 8.85
CA GLU A 30 8.05 3.56 9.81
C GLU A 30 7.06 4.57 10.42
N ALA A 31 6.10 5.07 9.66
CA ALA A 31 5.12 6.07 10.12
C ALA A 31 4.03 5.47 11.00
N PHE A 32 3.53 4.26 10.66
CA PHE A 32 2.38 3.66 11.33
C PHE A 32 2.74 2.46 12.22
N GLY A 33 3.99 1.98 12.16
CA GLY A 33 4.43 0.81 12.94
C GLY A 33 3.76 -0.50 12.50
N ILE A 34 3.28 -0.58 11.26
CA ILE A 34 2.63 -1.77 10.70
C ILE A 34 3.61 -2.64 9.91
N LYS A 35 3.23 -3.89 9.67
CA LYS A 35 3.92 -4.78 8.74
C LYS A 35 3.36 -4.54 7.34
N VAL A 36 4.23 -4.20 6.40
CA VAL A 36 3.89 -4.05 4.98
C VAL A 36 4.71 -5.03 4.17
N MET A 37 4.02 -5.94 3.49
CA MET A 37 4.59 -6.99 2.65
C MET A 37 4.08 -6.84 1.20
N PRO A 38 4.84 -6.16 0.34
CA PRO A 38 4.57 -6.14 -1.09
C PRO A 38 4.97 -7.48 -1.73
N ARG A 39 4.08 -8.00 -2.57
CA ARG A 39 4.20 -9.17 -3.45
C ARG A 39 3.86 -8.68 -4.86
N GLU A 40 4.38 -9.33 -5.90
CA GLU A 40 4.34 -8.89 -7.32
C GLU A 40 3.16 -8.00 -7.74
N THR A 41 1.93 -8.40 -7.42
CA THR A 41 0.69 -7.65 -7.68
C THR A 41 -0.18 -7.50 -6.43
N VAL A 42 0.33 -7.80 -5.23
CA VAL A 42 -0.46 -7.82 -4.00
C VAL A 42 0.28 -7.12 -2.87
N LEU A 43 -0.38 -6.22 -2.16
CA LEU A 43 0.13 -5.58 -0.96
C LEU A 43 -0.59 -6.10 0.27
N GLN A 44 0.16 -6.73 1.18
CA GLN A 44 -0.36 -7.19 2.45
C GLN A 44 0.05 -6.24 3.58
N LEU A 45 -0.93 -5.85 4.40
CA LEU A 45 -0.80 -4.95 5.53
C LEU A 45 -1.26 -5.68 6.79
N GLU A 46 -0.46 -5.66 7.85
CA GLU A 46 -0.77 -6.33 9.11
C GLU A 46 -0.40 -5.44 10.28
N GLY A 47 -1.31 -5.24 11.23
CA GLY A 47 -1.04 -4.37 12.37
C GLY A 47 -2.25 -3.97 13.21
N PRO A 48 -2.18 -2.81 13.90
CA PRO A 48 -3.32 -2.23 14.61
C PRO A 48 -4.43 -1.83 13.65
N ASP A 49 -5.68 -2.03 14.05
CA ASP A 49 -6.88 -1.76 13.25
C ASP A 49 -6.89 -0.37 12.61
N ALA A 50 -6.69 0.67 13.43
CA ALA A 50 -6.63 2.05 12.98
C ALA A 50 -5.49 2.30 11.96
N ALA A 51 -4.35 1.64 12.14
CA ALA A 51 -3.18 1.84 11.29
C ALA A 51 -3.34 1.15 9.93
N VAL A 52 -3.90 -0.06 9.92
CA VAL A 52 -4.24 -0.79 8.69
C VAL A 52 -5.32 -0.04 7.91
N ALA A 53 -6.38 0.44 8.59
CA ALA A 53 -7.42 1.24 7.96
C ALA A 53 -6.86 2.54 7.33
N TYR A 54 -5.93 3.22 8.01
CA TYR A 54 -5.29 4.42 7.49
C TYR A 54 -4.40 4.11 6.28
N ALA A 55 -3.59 3.04 6.36
CA ALA A 55 -2.73 2.60 5.28
C ALA A 55 -3.54 2.24 4.03
N VAL A 56 -4.65 1.51 4.18
CA VAL A 56 -5.58 1.19 3.08
C VAL A 56 -6.11 2.46 2.44
N ARG A 57 -6.56 3.45 3.23
CA ARG A 57 -7.04 4.73 2.69
C ARG A 57 -5.97 5.49 1.90
N VAL A 58 -4.74 5.52 2.40
CA VAL A 58 -3.63 6.18 1.69
C VAL A 58 -3.32 5.47 0.38
N ILE A 59 -3.29 4.13 0.40
CA ILE A 59 -3.08 3.31 -0.80
C ILE A 59 -4.19 3.53 -1.83
N GLU A 60 -5.46 3.55 -1.41
CA GLU A 60 -6.61 3.86 -2.27
C GLU A 60 -6.47 5.25 -2.91
N GLN A 61 -6.08 6.28 -2.15
CA GLN A 61 -5.85 7.61 -2.69
C GLN A 61 -4.68 7.65 -3.69
N LEU A 62 -3.58 6.94 -3.39
CA LEU A 62 -2.44 6.80 -4.31
C LEU A 62 -2.86 6.06 -5.59
N ARG A 63 -3.69 5.02 -5.48
CA ARG A 63 -4.24 4.30 -6.63
C ARG A 63 -5.11 5.22 -7.47
N GLN A 64 -6.00 6.01 -6.86
CA GLN A 64 -6.77 7.00 -7.60
C GLN A 64 -5.85 8.00 -8.31
N LEU A 65 -4.82 8.53 -7.66
CA LEU A 65 -3.88 9.44 -8.30
C LEU A 65 -3.09 8.80 -9.45
N ALA A 66 -2.68 7.54 -9.30
CA ALA A 66 -1.97 6.79 -10.34
C ALA A 66 -2.89 6.47 -11.54
N GLN A 67 -4.15 6.15 -11.29
CA GLN A 67 -5.15 5.85 -12.31
C GLN A 67 -5.69 7.12 -12.99
N GLN A 68 -5.57 8.28 -12.33
CA GLN A 68 -5.88 9.61 -12.86
C GLN A 68 -4.67 10.27 -13.57
N GLY A 69 -3.72 9.48 -14.08
CA GLY A 69 -2.60 10.00 -14.89
C GLY A 69 -3.08 10.91 -16.05
N PRO A 70 -2.26 11.92 -16.44
CA PRO A 70 -2.66 13.16 -17.14
C PRO A 70 -3.30 13.00 -18.52
#